data_AF-A0AAD6NQN7-F1
#
_entry.id   AF-A0AAD6NQN7-F1
#
_cell.length_a   1.000
_cell.length_b   1.000
_cell.length_c   1.000
_cell.angle_alpha   90.00
_cell.angle_beta   90.00
_cell.angle_gamma   90.00
#
_symmetry.space_group_name_H-M   'P 1'
#
loop_
_entity.id
_entity.type
_entity.pdbx_description
1 polymer ?
#
loop_
_entity_poly.entity_id
_entity_poly.type
_entity_poly.pdbx_seq_one_letter_code
_entity_poly.pdbx_strand_id
1 'polypeptide(L)'
;MFQLSIQEPFVNIPQDTIREALKVVLDAKNHPVLIHCKRGKHRTGCLVGCLRKLQKWCLTSIFDEYQRFAAAKARVADQSGREF
;
A
#
# COMPACT_ATOMS: atom_id res chain seq x y z
N MET A 1 6.56 -33.10 10.04
CA MET A 1 5.15 -32.90 9.63
C MET A 1 4.96 -31.41 9.44
N PHE A 2 4.84 -30.98 8.19
CA PHE A 2 4.83 -29.57 7.77
C PHE A 2 3.49 -28.92 8.14
N GLN A 3 3.50 -27.86 8.95
CA GLN A 3 2.36 -26.93 9.04
C GLN A 3 2.72 -25.67 8.25
N LEU A 4 2.52 -25.73 6.93
CA LEU A 4 2.52 -24.58 6.03
C LEU A 4 1.23 -23.80 6.30
N SER A 5 1.23 -22.89 7.27
CA SER A 5 0.15 -21.92 7.44
C SER A 5 0.29 -20.81 6.39
N ILE A 6 0.01 -21.15 5.13
CA ILE A 6 -0.28 -20.18 4.06
C ILE A 6 -1.68 -19.62 4.34
N GLN A 7 -1.79 -18.82 5.41
CA GLN A 7 -2.90 -17.89 5.52
C GLN A 7 -2.57 -16.70 4.64
N GLU A 8 -2.90 -16.79 3.35
CA GLU A 8 -3.17 -15.62 2.53
C GLU A 8 -4.68 -15.50 2.32
N PRO A 9 -5.49 -15.15 3.34
CA PRO A 9 -6.82 -14.66 3.08
C PRO A 9 -6.70 -13.23 2.55
N PHE A 10 -7.53 -12.92 1.57
CA PHE A 10 -7.79 -11.58 1.05
C PHE A 10 -7.93 -10.57 2.21
N VAL A 11 -6.90 -9.77 2.47
CA VAL A 11 -7.02 -8.66 3.41
C VAL A 11 -7.53 -7.49 2.59
N ASN A 12 -8.85 -7.41 2.47
CA ASN A 12 -9.55 -6.19 2.08
C ASN A 12 -9.05 -5.10 3.04
N ILE A 13 -8.16 -4.21 2.58
CA ILE A 13 -7.65 -3.14 3.43
C ILE A 13 -8.82 -2.18 3.61
N PRO A 14 -9.38 -2.02 4.82
CA PRO A 14 -10.55 -1.19 5.00
C PRO A 14 -10.20 0.25 4.59
N GLN A 15 -10.99 0.81 3.67
CA GLN A 15 -10.76 2.13 3.10
C GLN A 15 -10.67 3.21 4.19
N ASP A 16 -11.43 3.06 5.27
CA ASP A 16 -11.37 3.95 6.43
C ASP A 16 -9.98 3.99 7.08
N THR A 17 -9.30 2.85 7.18
CA THR A 17 -7.95 2.79 7.75
C THR A 17 -6.92 3.49 6.86
N ILE A 18 -7.04 3.34 5.54
CA ILE A 18 -6.19 4.06 4.58
C ILE A 18 -6.47 5.56 4.65
N ARG A 19 -7.74 5.96 4.77
CA ARG A 19 -8.14 7.37 4.88
C ARG A 19 -7.60 8.03 6.14
N GLU A 20 -7.71 7.38 7.30
CA GLU A 20 -7.15 7.92 8.54
C GLU A 20 -5.62 7.99 8.49
N ALA A 21 -4.96 6.96 7.95
CA ALA A 21 -3.52 6.99 7.75
C ALA A 21 -3.08 8.11 6.80
N LEU A 22 -3.82 8.35 5.71
CA LEU A 22 -3.57 9.46 4.78
C LEU A 22 -3.67 10.81 5.49
N LYS A 23 -4.67 11.03 6.36
CA LYS A 23 -4.80 12.27 7.13
C LYS A 23 -3.55 12.54 7.96
N VAL A 24 -3.04 11.53 8.65
CA VAL A 24 -1.83 11.64 9.48
C VAL A 24 -0.60 11.98 8.62
N VAL A 25 -0.46 11.32 7.47
CA VAL A 25 0.68 11.49 6.55
C VAL A 25 0.62 12.81 5.78
N LEU A 26 -0.56 13.40 5.58
CA LEU A 26 -0.73 14.68 4.90
C LEU A 26 -0.55 15.88 5.85
N ASP A 27 -0.62 15.68 7.17
CA ASP A 27 -0.40 16.74 8.14
C ASP A 27 1.10 16.97 8.36
N ALA A 28 1.59 18.09 7.81
CA ALA A 28 2.97 18.55 7.90
C ALA A 28 3.54 18.57 9.34
N LYS A 29 2.68 18.75 10.35
CA LYS A 29 3.09 18.79 11.77
C LYS A 29 3.58 17.44 12.29
N ASN A 30 3.17 16.34 11.66
CA ASN A 30 3.57 15.00 12.05
C ASN A 30 4.94 14.61 11.47
N HIS A 31 5.52 15.42 10.57
CA HIS A 31 6.75 15.06 9.89
C HIS A 31 7.99 15.30 10.77
N PRO A 32 8.96 14.37 10.79
CA PRO A 32 9.08 13.18 9.93
C PRO A 32 8.24 11.95 10.39
N VAL A 33 7.51 11.32 9.45
CA VAL A 33 6.69 10.10 9.70
C VAL A 33 7.31 8.88 9.01
N LEU A 34 7.39 7.75 9.72
CA LEU A 34 7.75 6.45 9.14
C LEU A 34 6.49 5.61 8.87
N ILE A 35 6.24 5.29 7.61
CA ILE A 35 5.15 4.38 7.20
C ILE A 35 5.72 2.97 7.07
N HIS A 36 5.20 2.00 7.83
CA HIS A 36 5.60 0.60 7.67
C HIS A 36 4.42 -0.37 7.88
N CYS A 37 4.57 -1.58 7.35
CA CYS A 37 3.74 -2.72 7.71
C CYS A 37 4.65 -3.91 8.03
N LYS A 38 4.10 -5.11 8.23
CA LYS A 38 4.90 -6.30 8.61
C LYS A 38 6.06 -6.58 7.64
N ARG A 39 5.87 -6.30 6.35
CA ARG A 39 6.89 -6.52 5.31
C ARG A 39 7.15 -5.30 4.42
N GLY A 40 6.48 -4.19 4.67
CA GLY A 40 6.57 -2.96 3.85
C GLY A 40 6.03 -3.08 2.42
N LYS A 41 5.24 -4.11 2.08
CA LYS A 41 4.80 -4.40 0.71
C LYS A 41 3.37 -3.96 0.42
N HIS A 42 2.40 -4.75 0.86
CA HIS A 42 0.99 -4.56 0.48
C HIS A 42 0.35 -3.32 1.11
N ARG A 43 0.18 -3.29 2.44
CA ARG A 43 -0.47 -2.15 3.12
C ARG A 43 0.28 -0.83 2.96
N THR A 44 1.61 -0.90 3.02
CA THR A 44 2.48 0.27 2.83
C THR A 44 2.38 0.77 1.39
N GLY A 45 2.45 -0.12 0.40
CA GLY A 45 2.36 0.26 -1.00
C GLY A 45 0.97 0.77 -1.40
N CYS A 46 -0.11 0.23 -0.83
CA CYS A 46 -1.47 0.75 -1.01
C CYS A 46 -1.57 2.21 -0.51
N LEU A 47 -1.11 2.46 0.73
CA LEU A 47 -1.12 3.82 1.31
C LEU A 47 -0.25 4.81 0.52
N VAL A 48 0.97 4.40 0.15
CA VAL A 48 1.88 5.22 -0.66
C VAL A 48 1.29 5.47 -2.06
N GLY A 49 0.66 4.48 -2.68
CA GLY A 49 -0.01 4.64 -3.96
C GLY A 49 -1.18 5.63 -3.91
N CYS A 50 -2.01 5.59 -2.86
CA CYS A 50 -3.04 6.61 -2.65
C CYS A 50 -2.43 8.01 -2.43
N LEU A 51 -1.32 8.11 -1.71
CA LEU A 51 -0.60 9.37 -1.55
C LEU A 51 -0.09 9.91 -2.90
N ARG A 52 0.51 9.05 -3.75
CA ARG A 52 0.97 9.44 -5.09
C ARG A 52 -0.17 9.86 -6.01
N LYS A 53 -1.32 9.20 -5.90
CA LYS A 53 -2.54 9.57 -6.63
C LYS A 53 -2.99 10.99 -6.26
N LEU A 54 -2.94 11.36 -4.96
CA LEU A 54 -3.19 12.74 -4.52
C LEU A 54 -2.11 13.74 -5.01
N GLN A 55 -0.87 13.28 -5.14
CA GLN A 55 0.22 14.06 -5.76
C GLN A 55 0.12 14.15 -7.29
N LYS A 56 -0.97 13.67 -7.90
CA LYS A 56 -1.23 13.70 -9.35
C LYS A 56 -0.18 12.95 -10.18
N TRP A 57 0.41 11.89 -9.64
CA TRP A 57 1.25 11.00 -10.43
C TRP A 57 0.38 10.20 -11.42
N CYS A 58 0.93 9.86 -12.58
CA CYS A 58 0.25 8.97 -13.50
C CYS A 58 0.23 7.54 -12.94
N LEU A 59 -0.84 6.80 -13.23
CA LEU A 59 -1.02 5.44 -12.70
C LEU A 59 0.16 4.53 -13.05
N THR A 60 0.75 4.68 -14.24
CA THR A 60 1.94 3.91 -14.66
C THR A 60 3.11 4.10 -13.71
N SER A 61 3.43 5.34 -13.32
CA SER A 61 4.53 5.63 -12.38
C SER A 61 4.22 5.13 -10.96
N ILE A 62 2.94 5.17 -10.56
CA ILE A 62 2.50 4.64 -9.27
C ILE A 62 2.68 3.11 -9.22
N PHE A 63 2.29 2.41 -10.28
CA PHE A 63 2.47 0.97 -10.38
C PHE A 63 3.93 0.56 -10.48
N ASP A 64 4.76 1.33 -11.20
CA ASP A 64 6.21 1.10 -11.27
C ASP A 64 6.85 1.21 -9.88
N GLU A 65 6.52 2.27 -9.12
CA GLU A 65 6.97 2.45 -7.73
C GLU A 65 6.51 1.25 -6.87
N TYR A 66 5.22 0.90 -6.93
CA TYR A 66 4.67 -0.22 -6.18
C TYR A 66 5.38 -1.55 -6.51
N GLN A 67 5.58 -1.86 -7.79
CA GLN A 67 6.26 -3.08 -8.21
C GLN A 67 7.71 -3.14 -7.74
N ARG A 68 8.40 -1.99 -7.79
CA ARG A 68 9.79 -1.88 -7.33
C ARG A 68 9.92 -2.21 -5.85
N PHE A 69 8.97 -1.80 -5.00
CA PHE A 69 8.99 -2.09 -3.57
C PHE A 69 8.33 -3.42 -3.18
N ALA A 70 7.32 -3.88 -3.93
CA ALA A 70 6.66 -5.17 -3.69
C ALA A 70 7.54 -6.37 -4.13
N ALA A 71 8.43 -6.17 -5.11
CA ALA A 71 9.30 -7.18 -5.72
C ALA A 71 8.50 -8.44 -6.14
N ALA A 72 9.10 -9.64 -6.14
CA ALA A 72 8.52 -10.90 -6.63
C ALA A 72 7.21 -11.40 -5.93
N LYS A 73 6.57 -10.57 -5.09
CA LYS A 73 5.24 -10.82 -4.47
C LYS A 73 4.24 -9.68 -4.74
N ALA A 74 4.41 -8.96 -5.85
CA ALA A 74 3.41 -8.02 -6.33
C ALA A 74 2.11 -8.81 -6.62
N ARG A 75 1.04 -8.48 -5.90
CA ARG A 75 -0.27 -9.07 -6.14
C ARG A 75 -0.95 -8.26 -7.25
N VAL A 76 -1.40 -8.94 -8.30
CA VAL A 76 -2.19 -8.33 -9.39
C VAL A 76 -3.50 -7.75 -8.87
N ALA A 77 -4.01 -8.26 -7.74
CA ALA A 77 -5.21 -7.73 -7.06
C ALA A 77 -5.04 -6.26 -6.64
N ASP A 78 -3.90 -5.88 -6.04
CA ASP A 78 -3.61 -4.48 -5.70
C ASP A 78 -3.52 -3.60 -6.98
N GLN A 79 -3.15 -4.17 -8.13
CA GLN A 79 -2.96 -3.42 -9.38
C GLN A 79 -4.25 -3.16 -10.15
N SER A 80 -5.34 -3.85 -9.80
CA SER A 80 -6.64 -3.58 -10.41
C SER A 80 -7.14 -2.25 -9.86
N GLY A 81 -7.14 -1.21 -10.68
CA GLY A 81 -7.44 0.20 -10.33
C GLY A 81 -8.82 0.52 -9.74
N ARG A 82 -9.48 -0.44 -9.09
CA ARG A 82 -10.64 -0.27 -8.22
C ARG A 82 -10.28 -0.11 -6.73
N GLU A 83 -9.05 -0.39 -6.31
CA GLU A 83 -8.63 -0.38 -4.89
C GLU A 83 -7.67 0.76 -4.48
N PHE A 84 -7.40 1.71 -5.39
CA PHE A 84 -6.66 2.96 -5.12
C PHE A 84 -7.55 4.19 -5.26
#